data_AF-A0A8S9K3H1-F1
#
_entry.id   AF-A0A8S9K3H1-F1
#
_cell.length_a   1.000
_cell.length_b   1.000
_cell.length_c   1.000
_cell.angle_alpha   90.00
_cell.angle_beta   90.00
_cell.angle_gamma   90.00
#
_symmetry.space_group_name_H-M   'P 1'
#
loop_
_entity.id
_entity.type
_entity.pdbx_description
1 polymer ?
#
loop_
_entity_poly.entity_id
_entity_poly.type
_entity_poly.pdbx_seq_one_letter_code
_entity_poly.pdbx_strand_id
1 'polypeptide(L)'
;MTSSSIANFSIITLISFLTLFLVCVSSNPGVFNVKYRYPRLQGSLSALKEHDDKRQLTILAGIDLPLGGTGRPDILGLYYAKIGIGTPAKSYYVQVDTGSDIMCGARQSGDLDSSNEEALDGILGFGKANSSMISQLASSGRVKKIFAHCLDGRNGGGIFAIGRVVQPKVNMTPLVPNQPHYNVNMTAVQVGQEFLDIPADLFQPGDRKGAIIDSGTTLAYLPEIIYEPLVKKITSQEPSLKVHIVDKDYKCFQYSGKVDEGFPNVTFHFENSVFLRVYPHDYLFPYEGMWCIGWQNSGMQSRDRRNMTLLGDLVLSNKLVLYDLENQLIGWTEYNCKCGARQSGDLDSSNEEALDGILGFGKANSSMISQLASSGRVKKIFAHCLDGRNGGGIFAIGRVVQPKVNMTPLVPNQPHYNVNMTAVQVGQEFLDIPADLFQPGDRKGAIIDSGTTLAYLPEIIYEPLVKKITSQEPSLKVHIVDKDYKCFQYSGKVDEGFPNVTFHFENSVFLRVYPHDYLFPYEGMWCIGWQNSGMQSRDRRNMTLLGDLVLSNKLVLYDLENQLIGWTEYNCK
;
A
#
# COMPACT_ATOMS: atom_id res chain seq x y z
N MET A 1 41.60 65.08 41.31
CA MET A 1 41.89 63.80 40.62
C MET A 1 40.56 63.31 40.05
N THR A 2 40.00 63.78 38.91
CA THR A 2 40.54 63.96 37.53
C THR A 2 41.37 62.76 37.10
N SER A 3 41.26 62.16 35.91
CA SER A 3 40.31 62.11 34.80
C SER A 3 40.86 61.01 33.85
N SER A 4 40.08 60.61 32.84
CA SER A 4 40.52 60.11 31.51
C SER A 4 41.38 58.81 31.45
N SER A 5 40.89 57.67 30.96
CA SER A 5 40.33 57.32 29.62
C SER A 5 41.40 56.98 28.55
N ILE A 6 41.18 55.81 27.93
CA ILE A 6 41.64 55.28 26.61
C ILE A 6 43.10 54.81 26.47
N ALA A 7 43.29 53.51 26.20
CA ALA A 7 43.73 53.00 24.88
C ALA A 7 44.02 51.47 24.88
N ASN A 8 43.22 50.74 24.11
CA ASN A 8 43.56 49.63 23.20
C ASN A 8 44.64 48.60 23.55
N PHE A 9 44.21 47.34 23.74
CA PHE A 9 44.79 46.13 23.10
C PHE A 9 43.68 45.05 23.09
N SER A 10 42.82 45.01 22.08
CA SER A 10 42.96 44.23 20.83
C SER A 10 43.21 42.72 21.05
N ILE A 11 42.11 41.97 21.09
CA ILE A 11 41.78 40.89 20.14
C ILE A 11 42.90 39.85 19.92
N ILE A 12 43.26 39.03 20.92
CA ILE A 12 43.96 37.75 20.65
C ILE A 12 43.44 36.57 21.51
N THR A 13 42.69 36.78 22.59
CA THR A 13 42.33 35.68 23.54
C THR A 13 40.88 35.24 23.53
N LEU A 14 40.10 35.55 22.50
CA LEU A 14 38.70 35.09 22.36
C LEU A 14 38.37 34.44 20.99
N ILE A 15 39.35 33.81 20.34
CA ILE A 15 39.12 32.99 19.13
C ILE A 15 39.45 31.51 19.35
N SER A 16 40.08 31.12 20.47
CA SER A 16 40.49 29.74 20.70
C SER A 16 39.47 28.84 21.44
N PHE A 17 38.26 29.33 21.73
CA PHE A 17 37.22 28.53 22.41
C PHE A 17 35.89 28.41 21.64
N LEU A 18 35.82 28.93 20.41
CA LEU A 18 34.63 28.84 19.54
C LEU A 18 34.84 28.00 18.27
N THR A 19 35.85 27.11 18.26
CA THR A 19 36.14 26.25 17.10
C THR A 19 36.29 24.76 17.46
N LEU A 20 35.63 24.30 18.53
CA LEU A 20 35.68 22.88 18.94
C LEU A 20 34.30 22.22 19.17
N PHE A 21 33.25 22.74 18.53
CA PHE A 21 31.96 22.04 18.35
C PHE A 21 31.37 22.24 16.95
N LEU A 22 32.22 22.39 15.92
CA LEU A 22 31.90 21.82 14.61
C LEU A 22 32.44 20.38 14.63
N VAL A 23 31.72 19.49 15.30
CA VAL A 23 31.74 18.10 14.85
C VAL A 23 31.12 18.16 13.47
N CYS A 24 31.94 17.97 12.45
CA CYS A 24 31.49 17.66 11.10
C CYS A 24 30.39 16.61 11.22
N VAL A 25 29.12 17.01 11.04
CA VAL A 25 28.15 16.09 10.48
C VAL A 25 28.65 15.89 9.07
N SER A 26 29.52 14.90 8.86
CA SER A 26 29.68 14.36 7.53
C SER A 26 28.26 13.94 7.15
N SER A 27 27.74 14.54 6.07
CA SER A 27 26.57 14.04 5.39
C SER A 27 26.97 12.68 4.82
N ASN A 28 27.10 11.66 5.67
CA ASN A 28 27.38 10.31 5.22
C ASN A 28 26.15 9.87 4.42
N PRO A 29 26.30 9.60 3.10
CA PRO A 29 25.24 8.97 2.35
C PRO A 29 24.92 7.64 3.03
N GLY A 30 23.64 7.39 3.32
CA GLY A 30 23.20 6.17 3.98
C GLY A 30 23.34 5.00 3.01
N VAL A 31 24.19 4.04 3.33
CA VAL A 31 24.34 2.78 2.59
C VAL A 31 23.78 1.65 3.45
N PHE A 32 22.86 0.89 2.89
CA PHE A 32 22.13 -0.17 3.55
C PHE A 32 22.39 -1.48 2.81
N ASN A 33 22.69 -2.54 3.55
CA ASN A 33 22.63 -3.88 2.99
C ASN A 33 21.16 -4.31 2.95
N VAL A 34 20.73 -4.85 1.81
CA VAL A 34 19.40 -5.42 1.65
C VAL A 34 19.53 -6.94 1.56
N LYS A 35 18.49 -7.65 1.99
CA LYS A 35 18.35 -9.12 1.80
C LYS A 35 17.20 -9.37 0.85
N TYR A 36 17.37 -10.34 -0.05
CA TYR A 36 16.33 -10.74 -0.98
C TYR A 36 15.42 -11.77 -0.31
N ARG A 37 14.09 -11.63 -0.44
CA ARG A 37 13.10 -12.50 0.21
C ARG A 37 13.04 -13.91 -0.39
N TYR A 38 13.34 -14.05 -1.68
CA TYR A 38 13.27 -15.33 -2.40
C TYR A 38 14.65 -15.80 -2.90
N PRO A 39 15.67 -15.92 -2.03
CA PRO A 39 17.02 -16.28 -2.46
C PRO A 39 16.99 -17.69 -3.04
N ARG A 40 17.13 -17.78 -4.37
CA ARG A 40 16.77 -18.92 -5.22
C ARG A 40 15.27 -19.14 -5.25
N LEU A 41 14.69 -19.09 -6.45
CA LEU A 41 13.27 -19.27 -6.77
C LEU A 41 12.76 -20.69 -6.44
N GLN A 42 12.84 -21.11 -5.17
CA GLN A 42 12.32 -22.36 -4.62
C GLN A 42 10.86 -22.22 -4.14
N GLY A 43 10.23 -21.06 -4.31
CA GLY A 43 8.80 -20.85 -4.07
C GLY A 43 7.94 -21.24 -5.27
N SER A 44 6.63 -21.41 -5.05
CA SER A 44 5.67 -21.64 -6.14
C SER A 44 5.64 -20.44 -7.11
N LEU A 45 5.57 -20.71 -8.42
CA LEU A 45 5.45 -19.66 -9.44
C LEU A 45 4.20 -18.79 -9.24
N SER A 46 3.16 -19.36 -8.65
CA SER A 46 1.94 -18.64 -8.27
C SER A 46 2.20 -17.57 -7.18
N ALA A 47 3.10 -17.84 -6.23
CA ALA A 47 3.43 -16.91 -5.15
C ALA A 47 4.22 -15.70 -5.68
N LEU A 48 5.10 -15.89 -6.66
CA LEU A 48 5.82 -14.80 -7.33
C LEU A 48 4.86 -13.87 -8.08
N LYS A 49 3.91 -14.46 -8.81
CA LYS A 49 2.89 -13.69 -9.53
C LYS A 49 1.97 -12.95 -8.56
N GLU A 50 1.55 -13.59 -7.48
CA GLU A 50 0.71 -12.97 -6.45
C GLU A 50 1.46 -11.84 -5.71
N HIS A 51 2.75 -11.98 -5.46
CA HIS A 51 3.61 -10.92 -4.91
C HIS A 51 3.61 -9.68 -5.83
N ASP A 52 3.90 -9.88 -7.11
CA ASP A 52 3.96 -8.79 -8.08
C ASP A 52 2.58 -8.12 -8.28
N ASP A 53 1.50 -8.90 -8.26
CA ASP A 53 0.12 -8.39 -8.35
C ASP A 53 -0.28 -7.54 -7.14
N LYS A 54 0.12 -7.94 -5.92
CA LYS A 54 -0.15 -7.20 -4.68
C LYS A 54 0.62 -5.89 -4.61
N ARG A 55 1.88 -5.89 -5.04
CA ARG A 55 2.80 -4.75 -4.95
C ARG A 55 2.42 -3.60 -5.90
N GLN A 56 1.66 -3.87 -6.95
CA GLN A 56 1.15 -2.85 -7.88
C GLN A 56 -0.10 -2.11 -7.37
N LEU A 57 -0.56 -2.38 -6.14
CA LEU A 57 -1.78 -1.85 -5.52
C LEU A 57 -1.51 -1.09 -4.20
N THR A 58 -0.43 -0.30 -4.07
CA THR A 58 -0.05 0.34 -2.79
C THR A 58 -0.51 1.81 -2.66
N ILE A 59 -0.97 2.18 -1.45
CA ILE A 59 -1.41 3.53 -1.06
C ILE A 59 -0.17 4.42 -0.90
N LEU A 60 -0.21 5.67 -1.38
CA LEU A 60 0.90 6.63 -1.23
C LEU A 60 0.50 7.78 -0.29
N ALA A 61 1.01 7.79 0.94
CA ALA A 61 0.77 8.87 1.92
C ALA A 61 2.06 9.43 2.56
N GLY A 62 1.92 10.44 3.43
CA GLY A 62 3.06 11.12 4.06
C GLY A 62 3.70 10.32 5.21
N ILE A 63 2.88 9.63 5.99
CA ILE A 63 3.26 8.71 7.06
C ILE A 63 2.30 7.53 7.00
N ASP A 64 2.81 6.31 6.96
CA ASP A 64 2.00 5.09 7.02
C ASP A 64 2.19 4.42 8.39
N LEU A 65 1.09 4.19 9.10
CA LEU A 65 1.05 3.41 10.33
C LEU A 65 0.44 2.03 10.00
N PRO A 66 1.21 0.95 10.15
CA PRO A 66 0.65 -0.40 10.03
C PRO A 66 -0.33 -0.64 11.18
N LEU A 67 -1.47 -1.24 10.84
CA LEU A 67 -2.50 -1.65 11.80
C LEU A 67 -2.40 -3.16 12.03
N GLY A 68 -2.46 -3.55 13.30
CA GLY A 68 -2.77 -4.91 13.74
C GLY A 68 -4.25 -5.04 14.11
N GLY A 69 -4.61 -6.15 14.76
CA GLY A 69 -5.99 -6.49 15.11
C GLY A 69 -6.56 -7.57 14.21
N THR A 70 -7.70 -8.16 14.59
CA THR A 70 -8.33 -9.27 13.87
C THR A 70 -9.45 -8.83 12.93
N GLY A 71 -9.99 -7.62 13.10
CA GLY A 71 -11.16 -7.12 12.35
C GLY A 71 -12.43 -7.94 12.58
N ARG A 72 -12.40 -8.98 13.43
CA ARG A 72 -13.54 -9.88 13.63
C ARG A 72 -14.35 -9.50 14.88
N PRO A 73 -15.69 -9.40 14.76
CA PRO A 73 -16.56 -9.02 15.87
C PRO A 73 -16.63 -10.02 17.03
N ASP A 74 -16.22 -11.27 16.82
CA ASP A 74 -16.32 -12.36 17.81
C ASP A 74 -15.23 -12.32 18.90
N ILE A 75 -14.13 -11.59 18.67
CA ILE A 75 -12.97 -11.62 19.59
C ILE A 75 -12.66 -10.26 20.20
N LEU A 76 -12.85 -9.14 19.47
CA LEU A 76 -12.89 -7.75 19.97
C LEU A 76 -12.92 -6.71 18.83
N GLY A 77 -12.72 -7.09 17.57
CA GLY A 77 -13.03 -6.24 16.40
C GLY A 77 -12.28 -4.91 16.29
N LEU A 78 -11.13 -4.74 16.95
CA LEU A 78 -10.43 -3.45 16.99
C LEU A 78 -9.11 -3.47 16.20
N TYR A 79 -8.89 -2.41 15.42
CA TYR A 79 -7.62 -2.14 14.75
C TYR A 79 -6.74 -1.24 15.63
N TYR A 80 -5.50 -1.67 15.86
CA TYR A 80 -4.55 -0.96 16.72
C TYR A 80 -3.23 -0.67 16.01
N ALA A 81 -2.59 0.42 16.40
CA ALA A 81 -1.25 0.82 15.96
C ALA A 81 -0.26 0.77 17.12
N LYS A 82 0.99 0.41 16.83
CA LYS A 82 2.10 0.52 17.77
C LYS A 82 2.76 1.89 17.64
N ILE A 83 2.83 2.65 18.72
CA ILE A 83 3.44 4.00 18.75
C ILE A 83 4.51 4.10 19.84
N GLY A 84 5.53 4.93 19.59
CA GLY A 84 6.58 5.23 20.57
C GLY A 84 6.37 6.59 21.24
N ILE A 85 6.32 6.65 22.57
CA ILE A 85 6.13 7.89 23.34
C ILE A 85 7.28 8.09 24.33
N GLY A 86 7.78 9.32 24.44
CA GLY A 86 8.82 9.72 25.41
C GLY A 86 10.24 9.70 24.84
N THR A 87 11.21 10.07 25.68
CA THR A 87 12.64 10.02 25.36
C THR A 87 13.40 9.47 26.58
N PRO A 88 13.90 8.22 26.55
CA PRO A 88 13.81 7.25 25.45
C PRO A 88 12.37 6.80 25.17
N ALA A 89 12.10 6.40 23.92
CA ALA A 89 10.75 6.02 23.48
C ALA A 89 10.29 4.70 24.12
N LYS A 90 9.09 4.69 24.68
CA LYS A 90 8.37 3.49 25.14
C LYS A 90 7.26 3.14 24.15
N SER A 91 7.09 1.85 23.86
CA SER A 91 6.06 1.36 22.94
C SER A 91 4.70 1.25 23.62
N TYR A 92 3.65 1.65 22.91
CA TYR A 92 2.24 1.54 23.31
C TYR A 92 1.41 0.99 22.14
N TYR A 93 0.43 0.14 22.44
CA TYR A 93 -0.56 -0.35 21.49
C TYR A 93 -1.86 0.44 21.67
N VAL A 94 -2.23 1.22 20.67
CA VAL A 94 -3.39 2.12 20.75
C VAL A 94 -4.40 1.81 19.66
N GLN A 95 -5.68 1.74 20.00
CA GLN A 95 -6.76 1.66 19.03
C GLN A 95 -6.79 2.93 18.19
N VAL A 96 -6.90 2.80 16.87
CA VAL A 96 -7.06 3.98 16.01
C VAL A 96 -8.54 4.25 15.78
N ASP A 97 -9.00 5.41 16.26
CA ASP A 97 -10.43 5.70 16.39
C ASP A 97 -10.76 7.05 15.76
N THR A 98 -11.59 7.04 14.71
CA THR A 98 -12.07 8.26 14.05
C THR A 98 -13.27 8.90 14.75
N GLY A 99 -13.93 8.18 15.65
CA GLY A 99 -15.09 8.60 16.44
C GLY A 99 -14.73 9.44 17.67
N SER A 100 -13.46 9.40 18.12
CA SER A 100 -12.99 10.15 19.30
C SER A 100 -11.88 11.15 19.01
N ASP A 101 -11.82 12.21 19.83
CA ASP A 101 -10.88 13.34 19.65
C ASP A 101 -9.63 13.27 20.53
N ILE A 102 -9.58 12.38 21.53
CA ILE A 102 -8.58 12.42 22.59
C ILE A 102 -7.74 11.15 22.56
N MET A 103 -6.44 11.32 22.79
CA MET A 103 -5.58 10.20 23.15
C MET A 103 -5.68 9.94 24.65
N CYS A 104 -6.17 8.77 25.05
CA CYS A 104 -6.22 8.36 26.46
C CYS A 104 -5.52 7.02 26.63
N GLY A 105 -4.59 6.94 27.59
CA GLY A 105 -3.99 5.68 28.03
C GLY A 105 -4.20 5.54 29.53
N ALA A 106 -4.84 4.46 29.96
CA ALA A 106 -5.29 4.32 31.35
C ALA A 106 -4.19 3.74 32.24
N ARG A 107 -3.64 2.57 31.88
CA ARG A 107 -2.53 1.88 32.56
C ARG A 107 -1.91 0.86 31.59
N GLN A 108 -0.60 0.67 31.66
CA GLN A 108 0.07 -0.47 31.01
C GLN A 108 -0.29 -1.72 31.82
N SER A 109 -1.18 -2.58 31.30
CA SER A 109 -1.62 -3.79 31.98
C SER A 109 -1.45 -5.03 31.09
N GLY A 110 -0.30 -5.70 31.21
CA GLY A 110 -0.15 -7.09 30.76
C GLY A 110 1.18 -7.45 30.11
N ASP A 111 1.64 -8.66 30.41
CA ASP A 111 2.70 -9.41 29.71
C ASP A 111 2.00 -10.44 28.79
N LEU A 112 2.57 -10.71 27.62
CA LEU A 112 1.90 -11.34 26.46
C LEU A 112 1.67 -12.86 26.59
N ASP A 113 1.96 -13.47 27.73
CA ASP A 113 1.91 -14.93 27.93
C ASP A 113 0.59 -15.41 28.58
N SER A 114 -0.34 -14.51 28.90
CA SER A 114 -1.70 -14.88 29.33
C SER A 114 -2.69 -14.69 28.20
N SER A 115 -3.44 -15.74 27.89
CA SER A 115 -4.41 -15.93 26.80
C SER A 115 -5.63 -14.99 26.78
N ASN A 116 -5.50 -13.75 27.22
CA ASN A 116 -6.57 -12.74 27.17
C ASN A 116 -6.11 -11.58 26.26
N GLU A 117 -6.72 -11.47 25.08
CA GLU A 117 -6.49 -10.44 24.06
C GLU A 117 -6.97 -9.02 24.46
N GLU A 118 -6.82 -8.62 25.73
CA GLU A 118 -7.49 -7.45 26.32
C GLU A 118 -6.59 -6.21 26.56
N ALA A 119 -5.30 -6.22 26.21
CA ALA A 119 -4.40 -5.12 26.60
C ALA A 119 -4.20 -4.07 25.49
N LEU A 120 -5.23 -3.29 25.18
CA LEU A 120 -5.03 -1.99 24.53
C LEU A 120 -4.52 -0.98 25.56
N ASP A 121 -3.37 -0.38 25.31
CA ASP A 121 -2.79 0.64 26.19
C ASP A 121 -3.54 1.97 26.14
N GLY A 122 -4.42 2.15 25.14
CA GLY A 122 -5.21 3.36 24.96
C GLY A 122 -5.89 3.50 23.60
N ILE A 123 -6.46 4.69 23.37
CA ILE A 123 -7.06 5.11 22.10
C ILE A 123 -6.24 6.24 21.50
N LEU A 124 -6.10 6.27 20.18
CA LEU A 124 -5.54 7.35 19.39
C LEU A 124 -6.64 8.00 18.55
N GLY A 125 -7.20 9.10 19.08
CA GLY A 125 -8.32 9.81 18.49
C GLY A 125 -7.96 10.62 17.24
N PHE A 126 -8.66 10.33 16.15
CA PHE A 126 -8.63 11.03 14.86
C PHE A 126 -9.93 11.78 14.57
N GLY A 127 -10.68 12.20 15.61
CA GLY A 127 -11.89 13.02 15.49
C GLY A 127 -11.66 14.45 14.98
N LYS A 128 -12.75 15.21 14.89
CA LYS A 128 -12.77 16.55 14.26
C LYS A 128 -12.19 17.66 15.13
N ALA A 129 -12.18 17.50 16.45
CA ALA A 129 -11.81 18.56 17.37
C ALA A 129 -10.31 18.92 17.26
N ASN A 130 -9.97 20.12 17.72
CA ASN A 130 -8.59 20.61 17.69
C ASN A 130 -7.63 19.80 18.58
N SER A 131 -8.16 19.02 19.53
CA SER A 131 -7.39 18.12 20.38
C SER A 131 -6.99 16.81 19.68
N SER A 132 -7.55 16.47 18.52
CA SER A 132 -7.24 15.22 17.83
C SER A 132 -5.81 15.17 17.31
N MET A 133 -5.28 13.95 17.15
CA MET A 133 -3.90 13.73 16.71
C MET A 133 -3.60 14.46 15.40
N ILE A 134 -4.48 14.32 14.41
CA ILE A 134 -4.33 14.99 13.11
C ILE A 134 -4.35 16.52 13.23
N SER A 135 -5.20 17.08 14.08
CA SER A 135 -5.27 18.54 14.31
C SER A 135 -3.99 19.07 14.94
N GLN A 136 -3.44 18.36 15.93
CA GLN A 136 -2.18 18.72 16.59
C GLN A 136 -0.99 18.62 15.62
N LEU A 137 -0.91 17.56 14.81
CA LEU A 137 0.13 17.41 13.80
C LEU A 137 0.05 18.52 12.74
N ALA A 138 -1.15 18.83 12.26
CA ALA A 138 -1.37 19.88 11.27
C ALA A 138 -1.05 21.28 11.80
N SER A 139 -1.47 21.61 13.02
CA SER A 139 -1.15 22.91 13.65
C SER A 139 0.34 23.11 13.89
N SER A 140 1.11 22.03 14.07
CA SER A 140 2.57 22.07 14.13
C SER A 140 3.28 22.19 12.78
N GLY A 141 2.52 22.28 11.67
CA GLY A 141 3.05 22.41 10.31
C GLY A 141 3.69 21.14 9.75
N ARG A 142 3.54 19.99 10.41
CA ARG A 142 4.21 18.73 10.02
C ARG A 142 3.49 17.99 8.91
N VAL A 143 2.17 18.08 8.87
CA VAL A 143 1.32 17.40 7.89
C VAL A 143 0.14 18.30 7.51
N LYS A 144 -0.50 18.01 6.37
CA LYS A 144 -1.84 18.54 6.08
C LYS A 144 -2.88 17.90 6.98
N LYS A 145 -4.01 18.56 7.23
CA LYS A 145 -5.13 18.00 8.02
C LYS A 145 -5.95 16.99 7.20
N ILE A 146 -5.25 16.00 6.63
CA ILE A 146 -5.75 14.98 5.72
C ILE A 146 -5.20 13.64 6.21
N PHE A 147 -6.00 12.58 6.19
CA PHE A 147 -5.58 11.22 6.52
C PHE A 147 -6.50 10.20 5.86
N ALA A 148 -6.10 8.93 5.81
CA ALA A 148 -6.93 7.84 5.32
C ALA A 148 -6.70 6.57 6.12
N HIS A 149 -7.63 5.63 6.03
CA HIS A 149 -7.44 4.27 6.53
C HIS A 149 -7.88 3.24 5.49
N CYS A 150 -7.30 2.05 5.59
CA CYS A 150 -7.69 0.86 4.83
C CYS A 150 -7.60 -0.34 5.77
N LEU A 151 -8.74 -0.97 6.04
CA LEU A 151 -8.88 -2.05 7.03
C LEU A 151 -9.09 -3.41 6.33
N ASP A 152 -8.30 -4.43 6.67
CA ASP A 152 -8.49 -5.81 6.21
C ASP A 152 -9.43 -6.56 7.17
N GLY A 153 -10.73 -6.50 6.89
CA GLY A 153 -11.75 -7.19 7.69
C GLY A 153 -11.72 -8.71 7.63
N ARG A 154 -10.92 -9.33 6.75
CA ARG A 154 -10.84 -10.81 6.65
C ARG A 154 -9.69 -11.38 7.46
N ASN A 155 -8.51 -10.78 7.38
CA ASN A 155 -7.29 -11.28 8.03
C ASN A 155 -6.86 -10.44 9.23
N GLY A 156 -7.52 -9.31 9.44
CA GLY A 156 -7.14 -8.30 10.40
C GLY A 156 -6.01 -7.39 9.91
N GLY A 157 -5.85 -6.26 10.61
CA GLY A 157 -4.85 -5.24 10.33
C GLY A 157 -5.17 -4.35 9.13
N GLY A 158 -4.16 -3.65 8.61
CA GLY A 158 -4.36 -2.69 7.52
C GLY A 158 -3.37 -1.54 7.56
N ILE A 159 -3.73 -0.41 6.95
CA ILE A 159 -2.89 0.80 6.88
C ILE A 159 -3.69 2.00 7.37
N PHE A 160 -3.08 2.81 8.23
CA PHE A 160 -3.55 4.15 8.57
C PHE A 160 -2.55 5.19 8.05
N ALA A 161 -2.97 5.95 7.05
CA ALA A 161 -2.17 6.92 6.32
C ALA A 161 -2.41 8.33 6.85
N ILE A 162 -1.36 9.03 7.31
CA ILE A 162 -1.43 10.40 7.81
C ILE A 162 -0.79 11.36 6.80
N GLY A 163 -1.48 12.47 6.54
CA GLY A 163 -1.07 13.50 5.60
C GLY A 163 -1.66 13.29 4.21
N ARG A 164 -1.02 13.89 3.19
CA ARG A 164 -1.55 13.90 1.83
C ARG A 164 -1.54 12.49 1.22
N VAL A 165 -2.73 11.95 0.94
CA VAL A 165 -2.90 10.72 0.16
C VAL A 165 -2.90 11.07 -1.33
N VAL A 166 -1.94 10.53 -2.08
CA VAL A 166 -1.72 10.88 -3.49
C VAL A 166 -2.49 9.97 -4.42
N GLN A 167 -2.56 8.68 -4.10
CA GLN A 167 -3.32 7.66 -4.84
C GLN A 167 -3.79 6.54 -3.90
N PRO A 168 -4.90 5.85 -4.25
CA PRO A 168 -5.82 6.14 -5.36
C PRO A 168 -6.64 7.42 -5.13
N LYS A 169 -7.16 8.00 -6.22
CA LYS A 169 -8.17 9.07 -6.13
C LYS A 169 -9.50 8.46 -5.71
N VAL A 170 -10.23 9.13 -4.83
CA VAL A 170 -11.54 8.69 -4.36
C VAL A 170 -12.61 9.73 -4.70
N ASN A 171 -13.84 9.25 -4.88
CA ASN A 171 -15.00 10.13 -4.98
C ASN A 171 -15.36 10.63 -3.57
N MET A 172 -15.66 11.92 -3.45
CA MET A 172 -15.80 12.61 -2.17
C MET A 172 -17.20 13.21 -2.00
N THR A 173 -17.69 13.19 -0.77
CA THR A 173 -18.94 13.79 -0.32
C THR A 173 -18.65 14.79 0.81
N PRO A 174 -19.41 15.89 0.96
CA PRO A 174 -19.18 16.86 2.02
C PRO A 174 -19.48 16.27 3.40
N LEU A 175 -18.66 16.66 4.37
CA LEU A 175 -18.97 16.48 5.78
C LEU A 175 -20.07 17.45 6.20
N VAL A 176 -21.00 16.98 7.04
CA VAL A 176 -22.05 17.84 7.60
C VAL A 176 -21.39 18.86 8.57
N PRO A 177 -21.59 20.17 8.35
CA PRO A 177 -21.03 21.21 9.21
C PRO A 177 -21.53 21.10 10.66
N ASN A 178 -20.73 21.58 11.61
CA ASN A 178 -21.07 21.70 13.04
C ASN A 178 -21.49 20.39 13.75
N GLN A 179 -21.26 19.22 13.13
CA GLN A 179 -21.45 17.93 13.79
C GLN A 179 -20.18 17.48 14.55
N PRO A 180 -20.32 16.79 15.71
CA PRO A 180 -19.20 16.34 16.52
C PRO A 180 -18.38 15.23 15.85
N HIS A 181 -19.01 14.37 15.04
CA HIS A 181 -18.35 13.26 14.36
C HIS A 181 -18.27 13.51 12.84
N TYR A 182 -17.70 12.54 12.11
CA TYR A 182 -17.68 12.51 10.65
C TYR A 182 -19.05 12.13 10.08
N ASN A 183 -19.99 13.05 10.23
CA ASN A 183 -21.33 12.92 9.68
C ASN A 183 -21.32 13.22 8.17
N VAL A 184 -21.94 12.35 7.39
CA VAL A 184 -22.20 12.52 5.95
C VAL A 184 -23.68 12.40 5.64
N ASN A 185 -24.11 13.06 4.57
CA ASN A 185 -25.51 13.06 4.17
C ASN A 185 -25.84 11.80 3.37
N MET A 186 -26.51 10.84 4.02
CA MET A 186 -26.99 9.60 3.40
C MET A 186 -28.34 9.89 2.70
N THR A 187 -28.53 9.40 1.49
CA THR A 187 -29.69 9.73 0.64
C THR A 187 -30.57 8.52 0.34
N ALA A 188 -30.02 7.31 0.36
CA ALA A 188 -30.79 6.08 0.18
C ALA A 188 -30.05 4.83 0.67
N VAL A 189 -30.79 3.74 0.85
CA VAL A 189 -30.24 2.40 1.10
C VAL A 189 -30.79 1.46 0.02
N GLN A 190 -29.93 0.67 -0.59
CA GLN A 190 -30.27 -0.28 -1.63
C GLN A 190 -29.85 -1.69 -1.20
N VAL A 191 -30.71 -2.68 -1.42
CA VAL A 191 -30.46 -4.10 -1.16
C VAL A 191 -30.61 -4.86 -2.46
N GLY A 192 -29.52 -5.45 -2.95
CA GLY A 192 -29.47 -6.01 -4.30
C GLY A 192 -29.79 -4.96 -5.35
N GLN A 193 -30.91 -5.13 -6.05
CA GLN A 193 -31.37 -4.19 -7.09
C GLN A 193 -32.46 -3.22 -6.61
N GLU A 194 -32.92 -3.34 -5.36
CA GLU A 194 -34.07 -2.58 -4.89
C GLU A 194 -33.69 -1.56 -3.82
N PHE A 195 -34.21 -0.35 -3.93
CA PHE A 195 -34.13 0.66 -2.89
C PHE A 195 -35.09 0.33 -1.73
N LEU A 196 -34.69 0.69 -0.50
CA LEU A 196 -35.59 0.69 0.65
C LEU A 196 -36.54 1.88 0.56
N ASP A 197 -37.81 1.66 0.85
CA ASP A 197 -38.82 2.70 0.94
C ASP A 197 -38.70 3.38 2.31
N ILE A 198 -37.89 4.45 2.36
CA ILE A 198 -37.58 5.21 3.58
C ILE A 198 -38.05 6.66 3.35
N PRO A 199 -38.82 7.24 4.30
CA PRO A 199 -39.28 8.63 4.20
C PRO A 199 -38.14 9.62 3.96
N ALA A 200 -38.29 10.46 2.92
CA ALA A 200 -37.23 11.38 2.47
C ALA A 200 -36.83 12.44 3.51
N ASP A 201 -37.72 12.76 4.46
CA ASP A 201 -37.48 13.69 5.57
C ASP A 201 -36.48 13.16 6.61
N LEU A 202 -36.22 11.85 6.63
CA LEU A 202 -35.16 11.24 7.43
C LEU A 202 -33.76 11.54 6.87
N PHE A 203 -33.67 11.80 5.57
CA PHE A 203 -32.43 12.16 4.87
C PHE A 203 -32.26 13.68 4.70
N GLN A 204 -33.19 14.50 5.18
CA GLN A 204 -33.06 15.96 5.09
C GLN A 204 -32.01 16.49 6.10
N PRO A 205 -31.19 17.49 5.71
CA PRO A 205 -30.21 18.12 6.59
C PRO A 205 -30.86 18.72 7.85
N GLY A 206 -30.27 18.51 9.03
CA GLY A 206 -30.72 19.07 10.30
C GLY A 206 -29.81 18.70 11.47
N ASP A 207 -30.04 19.29 12.65
CA ASP A 207 -29.21 19.04 13.83
C ASP A 207 -29.21 17.55 14.18
N ARG A 208 -28.01 16.94 14.20
CA ARG A 208 -27.75 15.53 14.55
C ARG A 208 -28.27 14.50 13.53
N LYS A 209 -28.44 14.89 12.26
CA LYS A 209 -28.81 14.00 11.15
C LYS A 209 -27.62 13.70 10.23
N GLY A 210 -27.62 12.51 9.62
CA GLY A 210 -26.55 11.98 8.77
C GLY A 210 -25.98 10.66 9.30
N ALA A 211 -25.25 9.94 8.44
CA ALA A 211 -24.54 8.73 8.83
C ALA A 211 -23.16 9.11 9.39
N ILE A 212 -22.82 8.57 10.56
CA ILE A 212 -21.50 8.72 11.18
C ILE A 212 -20.57 7.67 10.57
N ILE A 213 -19.44 8.09 10.03
CA ILE A 213 -18.37 7.20 9.58
C ILE A 213 -17.37 7.03 10.73
N ASP A 214 -17.25 5.80 11.24
CA ASP A 214 -16.43 5.55 12.43
C ASP A 214 -15.68 4.21 12.39
N SER A 215 -14.36 4.25 12.21
CA SER A 215 -13.49 3.07 12.30
C SER A 215 -13.26 2.57 13.73
N GLY A 216 -13.62 3.35 14.76
CA GLY A 216 -13.47 2.95 16.16
C GLY A 216 -14.60 2.06 16.67
N THR A 217 -15.64 1.87 15.87
CA THR A 217 -16.79 1.02 16.18
C THR A 217 -16.81 -0.17 15.23
N THR A 218 -16.98 -1.39 15.73
CA THR A 218 -16.99 -2.59 14.89
C THR A 218 -18.29 -2.73 14.08
N LEU A 219 -19.44 -2.77 14.77
CA LEU A 219 -20.74 -3.01 14.15
C LEU A 219 -21.30 -1.77 13.45
N ALA A 220 -22.30 -1.95 12.59
CA ALA A 220 -23.14 -0.83 12.14
C ALA A 220 -24.38 -0.70 13.04
N TYR A 221 -24.74 0.53 13.37
CA TYR A 221 -25.96 0.84 14.12
C TYR A 221 -26.89 1.64 13.23
N LEU A 222 -28.11 1.13 13.04
CA LEU A 222 -29.08 1.71 12.13
C LEU A 222 -30.37 2.08 12.89
N PRO A 223 -31.06 3.17 12.52
CA PRO A 223 -32.40 3.44 13.03
C PRO A 223 -33.35 2.28 12.70
N GLU A 224 -34.31 1.99 13.56
CA GLU A 224 -35.28 0.89 13.38
C GLU A 224 -35.96 0.92 12.01
N ILE A 225 -36.34 2.10 11.54
CA ILE A 225 -36.98 2.34 10.24
C ILE A 225 -36.10 1.96 9.04
N ILE A 226 -34.78 1.85 9.23
CA ILE A 226 -33.84 1.34 8.22
C ILE A 226 -33.53 -0.13 8.51
N TYR A 227 -33.22 -0.46 9.76
CA TYR A 227 -32.75 -1.78 10.19
C TYR A 227 -33.75 -2.90 9.87
N GLU A 228 -35.02 -2.75 10.24
CA GLU A 228 -36.01 -3.82 10.07
C GLU A 228 -36.31 -4.12 8.58
N PRO A 229 -36.59 -3.13 7.71
CA PRO A 229 -36.74 -3.38 6.28
C PRO A 229 -35.50 -3.97 5.62
N LEU A 230 -34.31 -3.53 6.06
CA LEU A 230 -33.02 -4.00 5.55
C LEU A 230 -32.77 -5.47 5.86
N VAL A 231 -32.86 -5.86 7.14
CA VAL A 231 -32.68 -7.25 7.57
C VAL A 231 -33.72 -8.15 6.93
N LYS A 232 -34.99 -7.71 6.85
CA LYS A 232 -36.05 -8.45 6.18
C LYS A 232 -35.73 -8.72 4.71
N LYS A 233 -35.22 -7.74 3.97
CA LYS A 233 -34.81 -7.92 2.57
C LYS A 233 -33.62 -8.85 2.43
N ILE A 234 -32.61 -8.73 3.29
CA ILE A 234 -31.45 -9.63 3.31
C ILE A 234 -31.89 -11.08 3.50
N THR A 235 -32.74 -11.36 4.50
CA THR A 235 -33.16 -12.73 4.80
C THR A 235 -34.20 -13.27 3.83
N SER A 236 -34.91 -12.41 3.08
CA SER A 236 -35.92 -12.86 2.11
C SER A 236 -35.37 -13.66 0.91
N GLN A 237 -34.08 -13.51 0.60
CA GLN A 237 -33.40 -14.32 -0.43
C GLN A 237 -33.31 -15.80 -0.05
N GLU A 238 -33.34 -16.10 1.25
CA GLU A 238 -33.20 -17.45 1.79
C GLU A 238 -34.35 -17.74 2.78
N PRO A 239 -35.58 -17.98 2.28
CA PRO A 239 -36.79 -18.11 3.12
C PRO A 239 -36.76 -19.29 4.09
N SER A 240 -35.85 -20.24 3.86
CA SER A 240 -35.68 -21.44 4.70
C SER A 240 -34.80 -21.18 5.93
N LEU A 241 -34.15 -20.01 6.02
CA LEU A 241 -33.29 -19.67 7.14
C LEU A 241 -34.08 -19.60 8.45
N LYS A 242 -33.56 -20.33 9.44
CA LYS A 242 -33.99 -20.20 10.83
C LYS A 242 -33.08 -19.19 11.52
N VAL A 243 -33.58 -17.97 11.67
CA VAL A 243 -32.88 -16.92 12.40
C VAL A 243 -33.07 -17.12 13.89
N HIS A 244 -31.96 -17.20 14.62
CA HIS A 244 -31.86 -17.29 16.06
C HIS A 244 -31.32 -15.97 16.62
N ILE A 245 -31.77 -15.60 17.82
CA ILE A 245 -31.19 -14.48 18.56
C ILE A 245 -30.16 -15.07 19.53
N VAL A 246 -28.90 -14.66 19.36
CA VAL A 246 -27.74 -15.07 20.16
C VAL A 246 -27.26 -13.86 20.95
N ASP A 247 -26.80 -14.07 22.19
CA ASP A 247 -26.31 -13.02 23.08
C ASP A 247 -27.19 -11.77 23.15
N LYS A 248 -28.51 -12.02 23.24
CA LYS A 248 -29.65 -11.07 23.37
C LYS A 248 -29.95 -10.20 22.14
N ASP A 249 -28.95 -9.87 21.32
CA ASP A 249 -29.11 -8.86 20.26
C ASP A 249 -28.64 -9.33 18.87
N TYR A 250 -27.92 -10.44 18.73
CA TYR A 250 -27.38 -10.87 17.43
C TYR A 250 -28.33 -11.80 16.69
N LYS A 251 -28.75 -11.38 15.49
CA LYS A 251 -29.51 -12.23 14.56
C LYS A 251 -28.52 -13.15 13.83
N CYS A 252 -28.55 -14.44 14.15
CA CYS A 252 -27.65 -15.45 13.59
C CYS A 252 -28.42 -16.60 12.95
N PHE A 253 -27.80 -17.33 12.02
CA PHE A 253 -28.41 -18.45 11.31
C PHE A 253 -27.37 -19.46 10.84
N GLN A 254 -27.79 -20.70 10.64
CA GLN A 254 -26.96 -21.72 9.99
C GLN A 254 -27.03 -21.58 8.48
N TYR A 255 -25.88 -21.55 7.82
CA TYR A 255 -25.77 -21.53 6.37
C TYR A 255 -24.48 -22.22 5.94
N SER A 256 -24.59 -23.21 5.06
CA SER A 256 -23.46 -24.02 4.57
C SER A 256 -22.95 -23.60 3.20
N GLY A 257 -23.69 -22.73 2.49
CA GLY A 257 -23.27 -22.17 1.21
C GLY A 257 -22.23 -21.06 1.35
N LYS A 258 -21.80 -20.50 0.22
CA LYS A 258 -20.96 -19.30 0.21
C LYS A 258 -21.84 -18.06 0.38
N VAL A 259 -21.56 -17.26 1.40
CA VAL A 259 -22.39 -16.08 1.73
C VAL A 259 -22.54 -15.09 0.57
N ASP A 260 -21.48 -14.89 -0.23
CA ASP A 260 -21.51 -13.98 -1.38
C ASP A 260 -22.39 -14.45 -2.54
N GLU A 261 -22.73 -15.74 -2.58
CA GLU A 261 -23.64 -16.33 -3.57
C GLU A 261 -25.09 -16.40 -3.06
N GLY A 262 -25.29 -16.44 -1.73
CA GLY A 262 -26.61 -16.61 -1.10
C GLY A 262 -27.29 -15.32 -0.65
N PHE A 263 -26.55 -14.24 -0.43
CA PHE A 263 -27.10 -13.01 0.16
C PHE A 263 -26.82 -11.77 -0.72
N PRO A 264 -27.66 -10.72 -0.63
CA PRO A 264 -27.55 -9.58 -1.52
C PRO A 264 -26.54 -8.54 -1.02
N ASN A 265 -25.81 -7.91 -1.94
CA ASN A 265 -25.03 -6.71 -1.61
C ASN A 265 -25.95 -5.61 -1.09
N VAL A 266 -25.45 -4.83 -0.13
CA VAL A 266 -26.13 -3.62 0.36
C VAL A 266 -25.32 -2.41 -0.04
N THR A 267 -26.00 -1.36 -0.51
CA THR A 267 -25.35 -0.12 -0.93
C THR A 267 -25.98 1.06 -0.23
N PHE A 268 -25.19 1.78 0.56
CA PHE A 268 -25.56 3.07 1.14
C PHE A 268 -25.21 4.18 0.15
N HIS A 269 -26.16 5.04 -0.17
CA HIS A 269 -25.99 6.15 -1.12
C HIS A 269 -25.88 7.47 -0.36
N PHE A 270 -25.06 8.38 -0.87
CA PHE A 270 -24.74 9.65 -0.23
C PHE A 270 -24.82 10.80 -1.24
N GLU A 271 -24.74 12.02 -0.72
CA GLU A 271 -24.62 13.24 -1.53
C GLU A 271 -23.42 13.16 -2.49
N ASN A 272 -23.51 13.87 -3.63
CA ASN A 272 -22.58 13.80 -4.76
C ASN A 272 -22.52 12.42 -5.46
N SER A 273 -23.59 11.63 -5.37
CA SER A 273 -23.67 10.29 -5.98
C SER A 273 -22.55 9.34 -5.53
N VAL A 274 -21.99 9.59 -4.35
CA VAL A 274 -21.04 8.68 -3.70
C VAL A 274 -21.85 7.54 -3.09
N PHE A 275 -21.35 6.32 -3.21
CA PHE A 275 -22.00 5.14 -2.65
C PHE A 275 -20.99 4.24 -1.96
N LEU A 276 -21.44 3.55 -0.92
CA LEU A 276 -20.66 2.58 -0.16
C LEU A 276 -21.34 1.22 -0.29
N ARG A 277 -20.69 0.30 -1.00
CA ARG A 277 -21.17 -1.07 -1.18
C ARG A 277 -20.56 -2.00 -0.13
N VAL A 278 -21.43 -2.75 0.56
CA VAL A 278 -21.08 -3.73 1.57
C VAL A 278 -21.49 -5.11 1.05
N TYR A 279 -20.54 -6.04 1.02
CA TYR A 279 -20.77 -7.39 0.51
C TYR A 279 -21.22 -8.33 1.64
N PRO A 280 -21.86 -9.47 1.32
CA PRO A 280 -22.26 -10.46 2.31
C PRO A 280 -21.16 -10.88 3.28
N HIS A 281 -19.95 -11.11 2.78
CA HIS A 281 -18.81 -11.44 3.64
C HIS A 281 -18.31 -10.28 4.52
N ASP A 282 -18.76 -9.04 4.28
CA ASP A 282 -18.42 -7.89 5.12
C ASP A 282 -19.45 -7.73 6.27
N TYR A 283 -20.75 -7.91 6.00
CA TYR A 283 -21.80 -7.75 7.02
C TYR A 283 -22.23 -9.05 7.71
N LEU A 284 -21.77 -10.21 7.26
CA LEU A 284 -21.96 -11.50 7.92
C LEU A 284 -20.64 -11.99 8.49
N PHE A 285 -20.63 -12.30 9.80
CA PHE A 285 -19.44 -12.82 10.47
C PHE A 285 -19.73 -14.20 11.09
N PRO A 286 -18.73 -15.10 11.14
CA PRO A 286 -18.89 -16.40 11.77
C PRO A 286 -18.85 -16.26 13.30
N TYR A 287 -19.75 -16.95 14.00
CA TYR A 287 -19.77 -17.06 15.46
C TYR A 287 -20.34 -18.42 15.87
N GLU A 288 -19.58 -19.19 16.65
CA GLU A 288 -19.97 -20.53 17.13
C GLU A 288 -20.55 -21.47 16.05
N GLY A 289 -19.98 -21.45 14.84
CA GLY A 289 -20.43 -22.29 13.71
C GLY A 289 -21.72 -21.79 13.01
N MET A 290 -22.19 -20.59 13.35
CA MET A 290 -23.28 -19.88 12.68
C MET A 290 -22.76 -18.62 11.98
N TRP A 291 -23.60 -18.04 11.11
CA TRP A 291 -23.39 -16.71 10.54
C TRP A 291 -24.27 -15.70 11.25
N CYS A 292 -23.69 -14.59 11.71
CA CYS A 292 -24.38 -13.52 12.41
C CYS A 292 -24.37 -12.22 11.59
N ILE A 293 -25.46 -11.46 11.65
CA ILE A 293 -25.57 -10.15 11.01
C ILE A 293 -24.84 -9.12 11.88
N GLY A 294 -23.84 -8.45 11.30
CA GLY A 294 -23.00 -7.43 11.95
C GLY A 294 -23.65 -6.06 12.16
N TRP A 295 -24.98 -5.97 12.02
CA TRP A 295 -25.72 -4.71 12.11
C TRP A 295 -26.75 -4.79 13.23
N GLN A 296 -26.95 -3.66 13.90
CA GLN A 296 -27.76 -3.56 15.11
C GLN A 296 -28.77 -2.42 15.02
N ASN A 297 -29.87 -2.57 15.77
CA ASN A 297 -30.86 -1.51 15.92
C ASN A 297 -30.39 -0.48 16.96
N SER A 298 -30.10 0.73 16.52
CA SER A 298 -29.67 1.85 17.39
C SER A 298 -30.70 2.23 18.47
N GLY A 299 -32.00 2.00 18.20
CA GLY A 299 -33.08 2.30 19.12
C GLY A 299 -33.13 1.40 20.35
N MET A 300 -32.51 0.21 20.30
CA MET A 300 -32.53 -0.78 21.39
C MET A 300 -31.47 -0.53 22.47
N GLN A 301 -30.38 0.20 22.17
CA GLN A 301 -29.21 0.29 23.05
C GLN A 301 -29.09 1.58 23.89
N SER A 302 -30.00 2.56 23.78
CA SER A 302 -29.85 3.83 24.51
C SER A 302 -30.97 4.13 25.51
N ARG A 303 -30.58 4.55 26.72
CA ARG A 303 -31.47 5.22 27.70
C ARG A 303 -32.09 6.53 27.15
N ASP A 304 -31.53 7.05 26.06
CA ASP A 304 -31.90 8.33 25.42
C ASP A 304 -32.68 8.20 24.09
N ARG A 305 -33.07 6.98 23.65
CA ARG A 305 -33.77 6.73 22.36
C ARG A 305 -33.14 7.47 21.16
N ARG A 306 -31.81 7.48 21.06
CA ARG A 306 -31.12 8.20 19.97
C ARG A 306 -31.12 7.36 18.69
N ASN A 307 -32.03 7.69 17.77
CA ASN A 307 -32.02 7.19 16.40
C ASN A 307 -30.78 7.73 15.67
N MET A 308 -29.72 6.93 15.56
CA MET A 308 -28.51 7.30 14.84
C MET A 308 -28.14 6.24 13.80
N THR A 309 -27.53 6.69 12.70
CA THR A 309 -26.84 5.83 11.74
C THR A 309 -25.35 5.94 12.01
N LEU A 310 -24.71 4.84 12.40
CA LEU A 310 -23.27 4.72 12.58
C LEU A 310 -22.78 3.55 11.73
N LEU A 311 -21.82 3.81 10.85
CA LEU A 311 -21.20 2.84 9.97
C LEU A 311 -19.80 2.51 10.50
N GLY A 312 -19.72 1.35 11.15
CA GLY A 312 -18.51 0.81 11.76
C GLY A 312 -17.56 0.13 10.77
N ASP A 313 -16.50 -0.47 11.29
CA ASP A 313 -15.44 -1.11 10.51
C ASP A 313 -15.93 -2.21 9.56
N LEU A 314 -17.00 -2.94 9.88
CA LEU A 314 -17.58 -3.96 8.99
C LEU A 314 -18.07 -3.33 7.69
N VAL A 315 -18.55 -2.09 7.75
CA VAL A 315 -18.96 -1.33 6.57
C VAL A 315 -17.75 -0.72 5.85
N LEU A 316 -16.72 -0.31 6.61
CA LEU A 316 -15.52 0.37 6.09
C LEU A 316 -14.41 -0.57 5.63
N SER A 317 -14.52 -1.86 5.93
CA SER A 317 -13.53 -2.88 5.57
C SER A 317 -13.38 -3.03 4.06
N ASN A 318 -12.16 -3.36 3.64
CA ASN A 318 -11.75 -3.49 2.23
C ASN A 318 -11.99 -2.22 1.40
N LYS A 319 -12.03 -1.05 2.05
CA LYS A 319 -12.12 0.25 1.41
C LYS A 319 -11.00 1.14 1.89
N LEU A 320 -10.47 1.96 0.99
CA LEU A 320 -9.69 3.12 1.38
C LEU A 320 -10.65 4.26 1.68
N VAL A 321 -10.69 4.72 2.92
CA VAL A 321 -11.50 5.86 3.36
C VAL A 321 -10.59 7.06 3.58
N LEU A 322 -10.78 8.13 2.82
CA LEU A 322 -10.00 9.38 2.85
C LEU A 322 -10.78 10.48 3.54
N TYR A 323 -10.15 11.12 4.51
CA TYR A 323 -10.65 12.25 5.28
C TYR A 323 -9.84 13.50 4.91
N ASP A 324 -10.46 14.45 4.21
CA ASP A 324 -9.87 15.74 3.87
C ASP A 324 -10.54 16.84 4.72
N LEU A 325 -9.98 17.08 5.90
CA LEU A 325 -10.54 18.05 6.85
C LEU A 325 -10.16 19.49 6.50
N GLU A 326 -9.21 19.72 5.58
CA GLU A 326 -8.93 21.05 5.05
C GLU A 326 -10.11 21.53 4.17
N ASN A 327 -10.68 20.62 3.38
CA ASN A 327 -11.80 20.90 2.48
C ASN A 327 -13.16 20.46 3.02
N GLN A 328 -13.23 19.88 4.23
CA GLN A 328 -14.45 19.31 4.83
C GLN A 328 -15.09 18.23 3.93
N LEU A 329 -14.27 17.35 3.39
CA LEU A 329 -14.69 16.26 2.50
C LEU A 329 -14.27 14.91 3.07
N ILE A 330 -15.03 13.89 2.75
CA ILE A 330 -14.68 12.48 3.01
C ILE A 330 -15.06 11.64 1.79
N GLY A 331 -14.31 10.59 1.50
CA GLY A 331 -14.58 9.76 0.35
C GLY A 331 -13.97 8.38 0.48
N TRP A 332 -14.37 7.48 -0.41
CA TRP A 332 -13.91 6.10 -0.34
C TRP A 332 -13.89 5.42 -1.70
N THR A 333 -13.12 4.35 -1.79
CA THR A 333 -13.08 3.43 -2.93
C THR A 333 -12.79 2.01 -2.44
N GLU A 334 -13.25 1.01 -3.17
CA GLU A 334 -12.82 -0.37 -2.95
C GLU A 334 -11.30 -0.47 -3.06
N TYR A 335 -10.67 -1.17 -2.12
CA TYR A 335 -9.22 -1.26 -2.03
C TYR A 335 -8.74 -2.55 -1.35
N ASN A 336 -7.58 -3.06 -1.77
CA ASN A 336 -6.96 -4.21 -1.13
C ASN A 336 -6.07 -3.75 0.03
N CYS A 337 -6.55 -3.94 1.27
CA CYS A 337 -5.88 -3.45 2.48
C CYS A 337 -4.77 -4.38 3.04
N LYS A 338 -4.31 -5.40 2.29
CA LYS A 338 -3.39 -6.45 2.75
C LYS A 338 -1.91 -6.04 2.92
N CYS A 339 -1.55 -4.77 2.82
CA CYS A 339 -0.15 -4.35 2.84
C CYS A 339 0.33 -3.97 4.25
N GLY A 340 1.41 -4.61 4.74
CA GLY A 340 2.16 -4.17 5.94
C GLY A 340 1.54 -4.45 7.32
N ALA A 341 0.50 -5.28 7.40
CA ALA A 341 -0.27 -5.50 8.63
C ALA A 341 0.33 -6.50 9.64
N ARG A 342 1.42 -7.19 9.29
CA ARG A 342 2.06 -8.22 10.15
C ARG A 342 3.56 -8.01 10.20
N GLN A 343 4.10 -7.89 11.41
CA GLN A 343 5.53 -7.98 11.66
C GLN A 343 5.93 -9.45 11.63
N SER A 344 6.76 -9.84 10.67
CA SER A 344 6.97 -11.23 10.23
C SER A 344 8.35 -11.79 10.56
N GLY A 345 9.23 -11.02 11.21
CA GLY A 345 10.46 -11.55 11.79
C GLY A 345 11.59 -10.53 11.94
N ASP A 346 12.75 -11.04 12.36
CA ASP A 346 14.03 -10.31 12.40
C ASP A 346 14.80 -10.58 11.09
N LEU A 347 15.27 -9.52 10.43
CA LEU A 347 16.05 -9.59 9.19
C LEU A 347 17.31 -10.45 9.34
N ASP A 348 17.82 -10.66 10.56
CA ASP A 348 19.01 -11.47 10.85
C ASP A 348 18.74 -12.94 11.19
N SER A 349 17.48 -13.34 11.33
CA SER A 349 17.09 -14.74 11.50
C SER A 349 17.06 -15.46 10.15
N SER A 350 17.77 -16.58 10.02
CA SER A 350 17.93 -17.31 8.74
C SER A 350 16.68 -18.06 8.27
N ASN A 351 15.56 -18.01 9.02
CA ASN A 351 14.44 -18.94 8.86
C ASN A 351 13.07 -18.27 8.66
N GLU A 352 12.95 -16.94 8.52
CA GLU A 352 11.63 -16.29 8.39
C GLU A 352 11.51 -15.25 7.27
N GLU A 353 10.29 -15.15 6.74
CA GLU A 353 9.83 -14.21 5.70
C GLU A 353 9.71 -12.77 6.22
N ALA A 354 10.75 -12.22 6.83
CA ALA A 354 10.73 -10.89 7.47
C ALA A 354 10.55 -9.75 6.46
N LEU A 355 9.30 -9.42 6.11
CA LEU A 355 8.90 -8.23 5.35
C LEU A 355 7.63 -7.61 5.94
N ASP A 356 7.79 -6.47 6.59
CA ASP A 356 6.72 -5.81 7.34
C ASP A 356 6.08 -4.63 6.58
N GLY A 357 6.54 -4.37 5.35
CA GLY A 357 6.06 -3.26 4.53
C GLY A 357 6.95 -2.97 3.31
N ILE A 358 6.56 -1.94 2.55
CA ILE A 358 7.30 -1.46 1.38
C ILE A 358 7.88 -0.08 1.71
N LEU A 359 9.18 0.10 1.52
CA LEU A 359 9.81 1.40 1.66
C LEU A 359 9.75 2.17 0.32
N GLY A 360 8.89 3.20 0.27
CA GLY A 360 8.59 3.92 -0.97
C GLY A 360 9.65 4.94 -1.40
N PHE A 361 10.35 4.64 -2.50
CA PHE A 361 11.28 5.55 -3.19
C PHE A 361 10.71 6.08 -4.52
N GLY A 362 9.41 6.41 -4.58
CA GLY A 362 8.78 6.94 -5.79
C GLY A 362 9.15 8.40 -6.13
N LYS A 363 8.67 8.91 -7.28
CA LYS A 363 8.90 10.30 -7.72
C LYS A 363 8.13 11.35 -6.91
N ALA A 364 7.00 10.94 -6.32
CA ALA A 364 6.08 11.80 -5.58
C ALA A 364 6.76 12.48 -4.38
N ASN A 365 6.28 13.68 -4.02
CA ASN A 365 6.83 14.44 -2.89
C ASN A 365 6.68 13.74 -1.52
N SER A 366 5.79 12.76 -1.42
CA SER A 366 5.61 11.92 -0.24
C SER A 366 6.65 10.80 -0.10
N SER A 367 7.44 10.48 -1.14
CA SER A 367 8.44 9.41 -1.03
C SER A 367 9.54 9.75 -0.03
N MET A 368 10.14 8.73 0.59
CA MET A 368 11.18 8.93 1.60
C MET A 368 12.32 9.81 1.08
N ILE A 369 12.77 9.57 -0.15
CA ILE A 369 13.83 10.38 -0.77
C ILE A 369 13.42 11.84 -0.96
N SER A 370 12.16 12.12 -1.32
CA SER A 370 11.66 13.48 -1.47
C SER A 370 11.59 14.21 -0.13
N GLN A 371 11.17 13.52 0.93
CA GLN A 371 11.09 14.08 2.29
C GLN A 371 12.50 14.34 2.88
N LEU A 372 13.44 13.42 2.67
CA LEU A 372 14.82 13.62 3.11
C LEU A 372 15.47 14.79 2.36
N ALA A 373 15.22 14.91 1.05
CA ALA A 373 15.72 16.01 0.23
C ALA A 373 15.11 17.37 0.61
N SER A 374 13.78 17.44 0.84
CA SER A 374 13.12 18.68 1.27
C SER A 374 13.57 19.15 2.66
N SER A 375 14.01 18.23 3.52
CA SER A 375 14.63 18.55 4.81
C SER A 375 16.09 19.00 4.72
N GLY A 376 16.68 19.08 3.52
CA GLY A 376 18.06 19.50 3.29
C GLY A 376 19.11 18.49 3.75
N ARG A 377 18.72 17.25 4.08
CA ARG A 377 19.63 16.22 4.62
C ARG A 377 20.40 15.47 3.55
N VAL A 378 19.78 15.24 2.39
CA VAL A 378 20.36 14.51 1.26
C VAL A 378 19.93 15.16 -0.05
N LYS A 379 20.61 14.81 -1.14
CA LYS A 379 20.10 15.10 -2.49
C LYS A 379 18.97 14.15 -2.85
N LYS A 380 18.11 14.53 -3.80
CA LYS A 380 17.04 13.63 -4.31
C LYS A 380 17.60 12.57 -5.28
N ILE A 381 18.65 11.88 -4.83
CA ILE A 381 19.46 10.91 -5.57
C ILE A 381 19.59 9.66 -4.72
N PHE A 382 19.42 8.49 -5.33
CA PHE A 382 19.64 7.20 -4.67
C PHE A 382 20.04 6.14 -5.71
N ALA A 383 20.56 5.01 -5.24
CA ALA A 383 20.91 3.89 -6.09
C ALA A 383 20.64 2.55 -5.40
N HIS A 384 20.51 1.50 -6.20
CA HIS A 384 20.54 0.13 -5.70
C HIS A 384 21.39 -0.75 -6.59
N CYS A 385 21.89 -1.84 -6.01
CA CYS A 385 22.57 -2.92 -6.69
C CYS A 385 22.10 -4.22 -6.03
N LEU A 386 21.43 -5.10 -6.78
CA LEU A 386 20.79 -6.30 -6.24
C LEU A 386 21.45 -7.56 -6.82
N ASP A 387 21.78 -8.52 -5.96
CA ASP A 387 22.27 -9.85 -6.35
C ASP A 387 21.08 -10.81 -6.44
N GLY A 388 20.53 -10.96 -7.66
CA GLY A 388 19.42 -11.88 -7.92
C GLY A 388 19.79 -13.38 -7.81
N ARG A 389 21.07 -13.75 -7.70
CA ARG A 389 21.50 -15.16 -7.61
C ARG A 389 21.69 -15.65 -6.18
N ASN A 390 22.41 -14.89 -5.36
CA ASN A 390 22.67 -15.26 -3.97
C ASN A 390 21.71 -14.57 -3.00
N GLY A 391 20.97 -13.59 -3.49
CA GLY A 391 20.12 -12.73 -2.69
C GLY A 391 20.91 -11.62 -2.03
N GLY A 392 20.23 -10.50 -1.82
CA GLY A 392 20.73 -9.32 -1.14
C GLY A 392 21.29 -8.27 -2.08
N GLY A 393 22.12 -7.38 -1.53
CA GLY A 393 22.71 -6.28 -2.29
C GLY A 393 22.84 -5.01 -1.45
N ILE A 394 22.99 -3.89 -2.14
CA ILE A 394 23.25 -2.58 -1.54
C ILE A 394 22.19 -1.59 -2.02
N PHE A 395 21.65 -0.82 -1.08
CA PHE A 395 20.85 0.35 -1.34
C PHE A 395 21.57 1.59 -0.80
N ALA A 396 21.70 2.64 -1.60
CA ALA A 396 22.42 3.86 -1.23
C ALA A 396 21.56 5.10 -1.42
N ILE A 397 21.51 5.97 -0.40
CA ILE A 397 20.86 7.28 -0.44
C ILE A 397 21.93 8.35 -0.57
N GLY A 398 21.76 9.24 -1.55
CA GLY A 398 22.67 10.32 -1.86
C GLY A 398 23.48 10.06 -3.12
N ARG A 399 24.54 10.86 -3.30
CA ARG A 399 25.34 10.84 -4.52
C ARG A 399 26.21 9.58 -4.56
N VAL A 400 26.10 8.81 -5.63
CA VAL A 400 27.06 7.75 -5.98
C VAL A 400 28.27 8.38 -6.68
N VAL A 401 29.45 8.19 -6.11
CA VAL A 401 30.70 8.78 -6.62
C VAL A 401 31.33 7.89 -7.69
N GLN A 402 31.26 6.57 -7.52
CA GLN A 402 31.74 5.56 -8.46
C GLN A 402 30.90 4.28 -8.34
N PRO A 403 30.83 3.45 -9.40
CA PRO A 403 31.29 3.71 -10.78
C PRO A 403 30.47 4.80 -11.47
N LYS A 404 30.97 5.33 -12.59
CA LYS A 404 30.18 6.21 -13.46
C LYS A 404 29.08 5.40 -14.12
N VAL A 405 27.89 5.99 -14.20
CA VAL A 405 26.69 5.35 -14.72
C VAL A 405 26.23 6.08 -15.98
N ASN A 406 25.87 5.34 -17.02
CA ASN A 406 25.28 5.93 -18.22
C ASN A 406 23.80 6.23 -17.95
N MET A 407 23.38 7.47 -18.22
CA MET A 407 22.07 7.98 -17.83
C MET A 407 21.19 8.29 -19.04
N THR A 408 19.90 7.99 -18.92
CA THR A 408 18.84 8.35 -19.85
C THR A 408 17.80 9.23 -19.12
N PRO A 409 17.12 10.16 -19.82
CA PRO A 409 16.04 10.93 -19.22
C PRO A 409 14.87 10.05 -18.79
N LEU A 410 14.25 10.43 -17.67
CA LEU A 410 12.94 9.96 -17.28
C LEU A 410 11.87 10.64 -18.14
N VAL A 411 10.84 9.90 -18.53
CA VAL A 411 9.69 10.46 -19.23
C VAL A 411 8.95 11.43 -18.29
N PRO A 412 8.74 12.71 -18.68
CA PRO A 412 8.02 13.69 -17.88
C PRO A 412 6.57 13.27 -17.59
N ASN A 413 6.02 13.78 -16.49
CA ASN A 413 4.61 13.60 -16.09
C ASN A 413 4.13 12.15 -15.92
N GLN A 414 5.03 11.16 -15.92
CA GLN A 414 4.68 9.78 -15.60
C GLN A 414 4.76 9.50 -14.09
N PRO A 415 3.83 8.70 -13.54
CA PRO A 415 3.80 8.34 -12.12
C PRO A 415 4.96 7.42 -11.69
N HIS A 416 5.50 6.62 -12.62
CA HIS A 416 6.60 5.68 -12.38
C HIS A 416 7.91 6.15 -13.02
N TYR A 417 8.97 5.33 -12.89
CA TYR A 417 10.26 5.52 -13.54
C TYR A 417 10.22 5.04 -14.98
N ASN A 418 9.42 5.73 -15.80
CA ASN A 418 9.32 5.49 -17.22
C ASN A 418 10.58 6.02 -17.93
N VAL A 419 11.16 5.20 -18.78
CA VAL A 419 12.25 5.56 -19.71
C VAL A 419 11.84 5.25 -21.14
N ASN A 420 12.39 6.00 -22.09
CA ASN A 420 12.10 5.83 -23.50
C ASN A 420 12.93 4.68 -24.08
N MET A 421 12.29 3.53 -24.29
CA MET A 421 12.89 2.36 -24.94
C MET A 421 12.78 2.54 -26.46
N THR A 422 13.84 2.26 -27.21
CA THR A 422 13.93 2.52 -28.65
C THR A 422 14.02 1.26 -29.48
N ALA A 423 14.55 0.17 -28.92
CA ALA A 423 14.63 -1.12 -29.61
C ALA A 423 14.86 -2.28 -28.62
N VAL A 424 14.62 -3.51 -29.10
CA VAL A 424 14.98 -4.75 -28.41
C VAL A 424 15.85 -5.57 -29.36
N GLN A 425 16.99 -6.05 -28.86
CA GLN A 425 17.94 -6.85 -29.60
C GLN A 425 18.12 -8.21 -28.94
N VAL A 426 18.15 -9.28 -29.73
CA VAL A 426 18.37 -10.66 -29.28
C VAL A 426 19.59 -11.21 -29.99
N GLY A 427 20.66 -11.46 -29.24
CA GLY A 427 21.98 -11.77 -29.80
C GLY A 427 22.48 -10.62 -30.67
N GLN A 428 22.58 -10.86 -31.99
CA GLN A 428 23.04 -9.86 -32.96
C GLN A 428 21.91 -9.19 -33.76
N GLU A 429 20.66 -9.64 -33.57
CA GLU A 429 19.52 -9.17 -34.39
C GLU A 429 18.58 -8.27 -33.59
N PHE A 430 18.11 -7.19 -34.22
CA PHE A 430 17.04 -6.36 -33.67
C PHE A 430 15.68 -6.97 -33.98
N LEU A 431 14.77 -6.94 -33.01
CA LEU A 431 13.39 -7.34 -33.23
C LEU A 431 12.67 -6.29 -34.07
N ASP A 432 11.89 -6.75 -35.04
CA ASP A 432 11.02 -5.90 -35.86
C ASP A 432 9.79 -5.49 -35.05
N ILE A 433 9.91 -4.36 -34.34
CA ILE A 433 8.86 -3.81 -33.48
C ILE A 433 8.45 -2.44 -34.04
N PRO A 434 7.14 -2.18 -34.25
CA PRO A 434 6.67 -0.89 -34.76
C PRO A 434 7.16 0.30 -33.93
N ALA A 435 7.74 1.30 -34.59
CA ALA A 435 8.37 2.45 -33.95
C ALA A 435 7.38 3.34 -33.16
N ASP A 436 6.09 3.29 -33.47
CA ASP A 436 5.01 3.99 -32.77
C ASP A 436 4.73 3.45 -31.36
N LEU A 437 5.13 2.21 -31.07
CA LEU A 437 5.13 1.64 -29.72
C LEU A 437 6.16 2.32 -28.81
N PHE A 438 7.22 2.88 -29.40
CA PHE A 438 8.30 3.58 -28.70
C PHE A 438 8.13 5.10 -28.67
N GLN A 439 7.07 5.65 -29.28
CA GLN A 439 6.86 7.09 -29.28
C GLN A 439 6.43 7.62 -27.89
N PRO A 440 6.91 8.81 -27.46
CA PRO A 440 6.48 9.43 -26.20
C PRO A 440 4.97 9.70 -26.15
N GLY A 441 4.32 9.40 -25.02
CA GLY A 441 2.89 9.65 -24.81
C GLY A 441 2.42 9.22 -23.42
N ASP A 442 1.15 9.47 -23.09
CA ASP A 442 0.55 9.09 -21.80
C ASP A 442 0.59 7.56 -21.62
N ARG A 443 1.16 7.10 -20.48
CA ARG A 443 1.36 5.67 -20.15
C ARG A 443 2.30 4.91 -21.10
N LYS A 444 3.19 5.61 -21.82
CA LYS A 444 4.22 4.99 -22.67
C LYS A 444 5.61 5.01 -22.03
N GLY A 445 6.52 4.18 -22.56
CA GLY A 445 7.88 3.95 -22.03
C GLY A 445 7.97 2.69 -21.17
N ALA A 446 9.20 2.18 -21.01
CA ALA A 446 9.49 1.05 -20.14
C ALA A 446 9.62 1.53 -18.69
N ILE A 447 8.94 0.86 -17.77
CA ILE A 447 9.01 1.16 -16.34
C ILE A 447 10.17 0.38 -15.73
N ILE A 448 11.11 1.07 -15.09
CA ILE A 448 12.19 0.46 -14.32
C ILE A 448 11.74 0.26 -12.88
N ASP A 449 11.66 -0.99 -12.41
CA ASP A 449 10.93 -1.28 -11.20
C ASP A 449 11.48 -2.44 -10.34
N SER A 450 12.43 -2.12 -9.45
CA SER A 450 13.13 -3.10 -8.63
C SER A 450 12.30 -3.81 -7.55
N GLY A 451 11.05 -3.42 -7.33
CA GLY A 451 10.16 -4.11 -6.39
C GLY A 451 9.20 -5.11 -7.05
N THR A 452 9.28 -5.28 -8.36
CA THR A 452 8.58 -6.34 -9.10
C THR A 452 9.62 -7.36 -9.53
N THR A 453 9.32 -8.64 -9.41
CA THR A 453 10.30 -9.71 -9.65
C THR A 453 10.50 -9.94 -11.15
N LEU A 454 9.40 -10.13 -11.88
CA LEU A 454 9.41 -10.52 -13.29
C LEU A 454 9.45 -9.30 -14.23
N ALA A 455 9.76 -9.54 -15.51
CA ALA A 455 9.50 -8.55 -16.55
C ALA A 455 8.12 -8.79 -17.17
N TYR A 456 7.37 -7.72 -17.42
CA TYR A 456 6.08 -7.77 -18.10
C TYR A 456 6.20 -6.99 -19.41
N LEU A 457 5.93 -7.65 -20.52
CA LEU A 457 6.11 -7.09 -21.85
C LEU A 457 4.78 -7.10 -22.63
N PRO A 458 4.50 -6.10 -23.47
CA PRO A 458 3.38 -6.17 -24.42
C PRO A 458 3.51 -7.41 -25.30
N GLU A 459 2.39 -8.04 -25.67
CA GLU A 459 2.37 -9.24 -26.51
C GLU A 459 3.20 -9.07 -27.80
N ILE A 460 3.11 -7.89 -28.42
CA ILE A 460 3.85 -7.51 -29.63
C ILE A 460 5.38 -7.51 -29.45
N ILE A 461 5.89 -7.41 -28.22
CA ILE A 461 7.31 -7.56 -27.89
C ILE A 461 7.59 -8.97 -27.38
N TYR A 462 6.75 -9.48 -26.47
CA TYR A 462 6.92 -10.75 -25.78
C TYR A 462 7.00 -11.94 -26.73
N GLU A 463 6.06 -12.08 -27.65
CA GLU A 463 6.01 -13.27 -28.53
C GLU A 463 7.19 -13.32 -29.52
N PRO A 464 7.55 -12.24 -30.25
CA PRO A 464 8.75 -12.24 -31.09
C PRO A 464 10.03 -12.50 -30.30
N LEU A 465 10.13 -11.93 -29.10
CA LEU A 465 11.28 -12.08 -28.22
C LEU A 465 11.47 -13.52 -27.76
N VAL A 466 10.44 -14.13 -27.19
CA VAL A 466 10.50 -15.53 -26.74
C VAL A 466 10.78 -16.46 -27.91
N LYS A 467 10.10 -16.26 -29.05
CA LYS A 467 10.34 -17.06 -30.27
C LYS A 467 11.81 -17.00 -30.69
N LYS A 468 12.43 -15.81 -30.69
CA LYS A 468 13.83 -15.65 -31.09
C LYS A 468 14.78 -16.31 -30.09
N ILE A 469 14.52 -16.19 -28.79
CA ILE A 469 15.29 -16.89 -27.73
C ILE A 469 15.25 -18.40 -27.95
N THR A 470 14.06 -18.97 -28.14
CA THR A 470 13.90 -20.44 -28.28
C THR A 470 14.38 -20.96 -29.63
N SER A 471 14.48 -20.11 -30.67
CA SER A 471 14.92 -20.53 -32.00
C SER A 471 16.38 -20.98 -32.08
N GLN A 472 17.22 -20.59 -31.10
CA GLN A 472 18.61 -21.03 -31.00
C GLN A 472 18.74 -22.51 -30.67
N GLU A 473 17.71 -23.10 -30.06
CA GLU A 473 17.68 -24.49 -29.63
C GLU A 473 16.39 -25.16 -30.15
N PRO A 474 16.36 -25.54 -31.46
CA PRO A 474 15.13 -26.02 -32.12
C PRO A 474 14.56 -27.31 -31.53
N SER A 475 15.37 -28.09 -30.81
CA SER A 475 14.95 -29.31 -30.13
C SER A 475 14.23 -29.08 -28.81
N LEU A 476 14.17 -27.84 -28.30
CA LEU A 476 13.49 -27.53 -27.05
C LEU A 476 11.99 -27.79 -27.16
N LYS A 477 11.48 -28.55 -26.20
CA LYS A 477 10.04 -28.70 -25.96
C LYS A 477 9.65 -27.70 -24.88
N VAL A 478 8.96 -26.63 -25.28
CA VAL A 478 8.44 -25.62 -24.37
C VAL A 478 7.11 -26.12 -23.78
N HIS A 479 7.04 -26.12 -22.46
CA HIS A 479 5.88 -26.47 -21.65
C HIS A 479 5.32 -25.20 -21.00
N ILE A 480 4.01 -25.16 -20.81
CA ILE A 480 3.34 -24.12 -20.04
C ILE A 480 3.10 -24.67 -18.63
N VAL A 481 3.70 -24.03 -17.63
CA VAL A 481 3.61 -24.40 -16.20
C VAL A 481 2.88 -23.28 -15.46
N ASP A 482 2.06 -23.62 -14.46
CA ASP A 482 1.29 -22.66 -13.65
C ASP A 482 0.54 -21.60 -14.49
N LYS A 483 -0.14 -22.09 -15.53
CA LYS A 483 -0.97 -21.37 -16.54
C LYS A 483 -0.20 -20.49 -17.52
N ASP A 484 0.88 -19.82 -17.10
CA ASP A 484 1.45 -18.71 -17.87
C ASP A 484 2.98 -18.79 -18.06
N TYR A 485 3.70 -19.67 -17.36
CA TYR A 485 5.15 -19.74 -17.45
C TYR A 485 5.61 -20.68 -18.56
N LYS A 486 6.40 -20.15 -19.51
CA LYS A 486 7.06 -20.95 -20.55
C LYS A 486 8.36 -21.55 -19.97
N CYS A 487 8.39 -22.87 -19.81
CA CYS A 487 9.51 -23.63 -19.24
C CYS A 487 9.96 -24.76 -20.18
N PHE A 488 11.20 -25.21 -20.05
CA PHE A 488 11.76 -26.27 -20.89
C PHE A 488 12.87 -27.04 -20.16
N GLN A 489 13.14 -28.27 -20.61
CA GLN A 489 14.28 -29.04 -20.12
C GLN A 489 15.54 -28.67 -20.91
N TYR A 490 16.62 -28.36 -20.20
CA TYR A 490 17.92 -28.06 -20.79
C TYR A 490 19.03 -28.48 -19.82
N SER A 491 19.98 -29.29 -20.31
CA SER A 491 21.08 -29.85 -19.51
C SER A 491 22.41 -29.10 -19.67
N GLY A 492 22.51 -28.22 -20.67
CA GLY A 492 23.68 -27.37 -20.88
C GLY A 492 23.72 -26.17 -19.93
N LYS A 493 24.76 -25.35 -20.05
CA LYS A 493 24.82 -24.05 -19.37
C LYS A 493 24.02 -23.03 -20.17
N VAL A 494 23.08 -22.37 -19.50
CA VAL A 494 22.18 -21.41 -20.17
C VAL A 494 22.90 -20.28 -20.89
N ASP A 495 24.03 -19.81 -20.36
CA ASP A 495 24.83 -18.74 -20.96
C ASP A 495 25.54 -19.15 -22.27
N GLU A 496 25.68 -20.45 -22.51
CA GLU A 496 26.27 -20.99 -23.73
C GLU A 496 25.20 -21.35 -24.79
N GLY A 497 23.98 -21.69 -24.36
CA GLY A 497 22.88 -22.12 -25.24
C GLY A 497 21.89 -21.06 -25.66
N PHE A 498 21.79 -19.94 -24.94
CA PHE A 498 20.78 -18.92 -25.18
C PHE A 498 21.39 -17.53 -25.43
N PRO A 499 20.71 -16.66 -26.20
CA PRO A 499 21.27 -15.37 -26.58
C PRO A 499 21.08 -14.30 -25.50
N ASN A 500 22.06 -13.40 -25.37
CA ASN A 500 21.86 -12.17 -24.60
C ASN A 500 20.72 -11.34 -25.21
N VAL A 501 19.94 -10.68 -24.36
CA VAL A 501 18.92 -9.72 -24.78
C VAL A 501 19.33 -8.32 -24.36
N THR A 502 19.23 -7.36 -25.26
CA THR A 502 19.61 -5.97 -24.99
C THR A 502 18.42 -5.06 -25.28
N PHE A 503 17.96 -4.36 -24.25
CA PHE A 503 16.98 -3.29 -24.36
C PHE A 503 17.73 -1.98 -24.62
N HIS A 504 17.37 -1.27 -25.68
CA HIS A 504 18.00 0.00 -26.06
C HIS A 504 17.09 1.16 -25.66
N PHE A 505 17.69 2.25 -25.24
CA PHE A 505 17.00 3.43 -24.74
C PHE A 505 17.57 4.70 -25.38
N GLU A 506 16.92 5.83 -25.08
CA GLU A 506 17.40 7.15 -25.46
C GLU A 506 18.84 7.41 -24.94
N ASN A 507 19.55 8.34 -25.58
CA ASN A 507 20.97 8.63 -25.32
C ASN A 507 21.92 7.43 -25.51
N SER A 508 21.54 6.45 -26.34
CA SER A 508 22.33 5.24 -26.60
C SER A 508 22.66 4.43 -25.34
N VAL A 509 21.83 4.57 -24.30
CA VAL A 509 21.90 3.73 -23.10
C VAL A 509 21.28 2.38 -23.45
N PHE A 510 21.90 1.30 -22.99
CA PHE A 510 21.40 -0.04 -23.21
C PHE A 510 21.45 -0.86 -21.93
N LEU A 511 20.49 -1.76 -21.75
CA LEU A 511 20.41 -2.70 -20.65
C LEU A 511 20.56 -4.10 -21.23
N ARG A 512 21.69 -4.75 -20.92
CA ARG A 512 21.96 -6.12 -21.34
C ARG A 512 21.51 -7.09 -20.26
N VAL A 513 20.79 -8.12 -20.67
CA VAL A 513 20.29 -9.20 -19.83
C VAL A 513 20.87 -10.50 -20.34
N TYR A 514 21.57 -11.22 -19.47
CA TYR A 514 22.21 -12.49 -19.81
C TYR A 514 21.24 -13.66 -19.61
N PRO A 515 21.46 -14.81 -20.26
CA PRO A 515 20.61 -15.99 -20.08
C PRO A 515 20.35 -16.37 -18.64
N HIS A 516 21.37 -16.36 -17.79
CA HIS A 516 21.20 -16.63 -16.35
C HIS A 516 20.39 -15.58 -15.57
N ASP A 517 20.12 -14.40 -16.12
CA ASP A 517 19.32 -13.36 -15.48
C ASP A 517 17.83 -13.49 -15.85
N TYR A 518 17.51 -13.99 -17.05
CA TYR A 518 16.12 -14.17 -17.50
C TYR A 518 15.65 -15.63 -17.51
N LEU A 519 16.54 -16.61 -17.30
CA LEU A 519 16.20 -18.02 -17.11
C LEU A 519 16.47 -18.43 -15.67
N PHE A 520 15.48 -19.08 -15.06
CA PHE A 520 15.59 -19.57 -13.70
C PHE A 520 15.17 -21.03 -13.57
N PRO A 521 15.81 -21.81 -12.67
CA PRO A 521 15.45 -23.20 -12.46
C PRO A 521 14.17 -23.33 -11.65
N TYR A 522 13.25 -24.20 -12.07
CA TYR A 522 12.02 -24.56 -11.35
C TYR A 522 11.65 -26.03 -11.62
N GLU A 523 11.49 -26.83 -10.57
CA GLU A 523 11.13 -28.27 -10.66
C GLU A 523 11.95 -29.08 -11.69
N GLY A 524 13.26 -28.80 -11.79
CA GLY A 524 14.15 -29.49 -12.74
C GLY A 524 14.06 -29.02 -14.20
N MET A 525 13.31 -27.95 -14.46
CA MET A 525 13.23 -27.25 -15.75
C MET A 525 13.83 -25.84 -15.64
N TRP A 526 14.05 -25.20 -16.78
CA TRP A 526 14.36 -23.78 -16.88
C TRP A 526 13.11 -23.03 -17.34
N CYS A 527 12.74 -21.97 -16.62
CA CYS A 527 11.60 -21.12 -16.93
C CYS A 527 12.05 -19.72 -17.33
N ILE A 528 11.31 -19.10 -18.26
CA ILE A 528 11.55 -17.72 -18.71
C ILE A 528 10.91 -16.76 -17.70
N GLY A 529 11.71 -15.86 -17.12
CA GLY A 529 11.33 -14.85 -16.12
C GLY A 529 10.52 -13.67 -16.65
N TRP A 530 9.97 -13.78 -17.86
CA TRP A 530 9.23 -12.72 -18.55
C TRP A 530 7.81 -13.18 -18.85
N GLN A 531 6.87 -12.23 -18.83
CA GLN A 531 5.44 -12.48 -18.91
C GLN A 531 4.78 -11.53 -19.91
N ASN A 532 3.66 -11.98 -20.48
CA ASN A 532 2.81 -11.15 -21.33
C ASN A 532 1.94 -10.23 -20.44
N SER A 533 2.11 -8.92 -20.57
CA SER A 533 1.33 -7.91 -19.84
C SER A 533 -0.16 -7.92 -20.17
N GLY A 534 -0.56 -8.36 -21.38
CA GLY A 534 -1.95 -8.44 -21.82
C GLY A 534 -2.79 -9.51 -21.12
N MET A 535 -2.14 -10.42 -20.38
CA MET A 535 -2.81 -11.49 -19.62
C MET A 535 -3.26 -11.05 -18.21
N GLN A 536 -2.95 -9.82 -17.79
CA GLN A 536 -3.44 -9.24 -16.52
C GLN A 536 -4.44 -8.10 -16.79
N SER A 537 -5.53 -8.05 -16.00
CA SER A 537 -6.53 -6.97 -15.78
C SER A 537 -6.87 -5.98 -16.93
N ARG A 538 -8.17 -5.64 -17.07
CA ARG A 538 -8.74 -4.83 -18.16
C ARG A 538 -8.06 -3.48 -18.47
N ASP A 539 -7.33 -2.88 -17.52
CA ASP A 539 -6.62 -1.59 -17.67
C ASP A 539 -5.13 -1.70 -18.07
N ARG A 540 -4.56 -2.91 -18.17
CA ARG A 540 -3.10 -3.15 -18.25
C ARG A 540 -2.61 -3.69 -19.59
N ARG A 541 -3.44 -3.69 -20.63
CA ARG A 541 -3.04 -4.11 -21.98
C ARG A 541 -2.00 -3.11 -22.52
N ASN A 542 -0.75 -3.56 -22.68
CA ASN A 542 0.38 -2.87 -23.35
C ASN A 542 1.37 -2.10 -22.46
N MET A 543 1.67 -2.57 -21.24
CA MET A 543 2.76 -1.99 -20.43
C MET A 543 4.07 -2.79 -20.58
N THR A 544 5.20 -2.08 -20.65
CA THR A 544 6.55 -2.66 -20.49
C THR A 544 7.06 -2.34 -19.09
N LEU A 545 7.30 -3.36 -18.27
CA LEU A 545 7.85 -3.24 -16.92
C LEU A 545 9.06 -4.17 -16.81
N LEU A 546 10.21 -3.61 -16.43
CA LEU A 546 11.46 -4.32 -16.22
C LEU A 546 11.71 -4.46 -14.72
N GLY A 547 11.45 -5.67 -14.21
CA GLY A 547 11.60 -6.03 -12.80
C GLY A 547 13.03 -6.36 -12.39
N ASP A 548 13.19 -6.78 -11.13
CA ASP A 548 14.46 -7.10 -10.48
C ASP A 548 15.29 -8.13 -11.24
N LEU A 549 14.69 -9.16 -11.84
CA LEU A 549 15.44 -10.13 -12.67
C LEU A 549 16.22 -9.46 -13.80
N VAL A 550 15.66 -8.40 -14.41
CA VAL A 550 16.32 -7.62 -15.47
C VAL A 550 17.39 -6.69 -14.89
N LEU A 551 17.18 -6.20 -13.66
CA LEU A 551 18.06 -5.24 -12.97
C LEU A 551 19.16 -5.90 -12.13
N SER A 552 19.12 -7.23 -11.98
CA SER A 552 20.12 -8.02 -11.27
C SER A 552 21.53 -7.76 -11.79
N ASN A 553 22.49 -7.70 -10.85
CA ASN A 553 23.91 -7.41 -11.11
C ASN A 553 24.15 -6.09 -11.85
N LYS A 554 23.28 -5.11 -11.64
CA LYS A 554 23.44 -3.75 -12.14
C LYS A 554 23.33 -2.76 -11.00
N LEU A 555 24.23 -1.78 -11.02
CA LEU A 555 24.07 -0.59 -10.21
C LEU A 555 23.11 0.35 -10.95
N VAL A 556 21.90 0.51 -10.42
CA VAL A 556 20.88 1.40 -10.96
C VAL A 556 20.89 2.69 -10.15
N LEU A 557 21.13 3.82 -10.82
CA LEU A 557 21.20 5.16 -10.24
C LEU A 557 19.98 5.98 -10.64
N TYR A 558 19.30 6.54 -9.64
CA TYR A 558 18.16 7.43 -9.78
C TYR A 558 18.58 8.85 -9.38
N ASP A 559 18.65 9.76 -10.34
CA ASP A 559 18.91 11.18 -10.11
C ASP A 559 17.63 11.98 -10.39
N LEU A 560 16.79 12.11 -9.35
CA LEU A 560 15.51 12.78 -9.49
C LEU A 560 15.63 14.31 -9.44
N GLU A 561 16.78 14.85 -9.06
CA GLU A 561 17.05 16.29 -9.20
C GLU A 561 17.14 16.66 -10.68
N ASN A 562 17.84 15.84 -11.46
CA ASN A 562 18.05 16.06 -12.89
C ASN A 562 17.06 15.29 -13.79
N GLN A 563 16.11 14.55 -13.21
CA GLN A 563 15.16 13.68 -13.93
C GLN A 563 15.87 12.64 -14.82
N LEU A 564 16.94 12.04 -14.29
CA LEU A 564 17.73 11.02 -14.97
C LEU A 564 17.67 9.70 -14.22
N ILE A 565 17.78 8.60 -14.96
CA ILE A 565 18.03 7.28 -14.42
C ILE A 565 19.09 6.61 -15.28
N GLY A 566 19.91 5.75 -14.69
CA GLY A 566 20.93 5.03 -15.44
C GLY A 566 21.33 3.75 -14.76
N TRP A 567 22.10 2.95 -15.48
CA TRP A 567 22.63 1.70 -14.95
C TRP A 567 23.99 1.36 -15.56
N THR A 568 24.73 0.52 -14.84
CA THR A 568 25.96 -0.11 -15.32
C THR A 568 26.06 -1.50 -14.72
N GLU A 569 26.72 -2.42 -15.43
CA GLU A 569 27.09 -3.73 -14.89
C GLU A 569 27.92 -3.52 -13.62
N TYR A 570 27.57 -4.24 -12.55
CA TYR A 570 28.27 -4.15 -11.29
C TYR A 570 28.11 -5.46 -10.50
N ASN A 571 29.17 -5.86 -9.78
CA ASN A 571 29.07 -7.00 -8.88
C ASN A 571 28.40 -6.57 -7.58
N CYS A 572 27.14 -6.95 -7.38
CA CYS A 572 26.34 -6.55 -6.22
C CYS A 572 26.55 -7.43 -4.97
N LYS A 573 27.56 -8.30 -4.97
CA LYS A 573 27.95 -9.14 -3.82
C LYS A 573 28.62 -8.37 -2.69
#